data_AF-A0A7S2H6Q6-F1
#
_entry.id   AF-A0A7S2H6Q6-F1
#
_cell.length_a   1.000
_cell.length_b   1.000
_cell.length_c   1.000
_cell.angle_alpha   90.00
_cell.angle_beta   90.00
_cell.angle_gamma   90.00
#
_symmetry.space_group_name_H-M   'P 1'
#
loop_
_entity.id
_entity.type
_entity.pdbx_description
1 polymer ?
#
loop_
_entity_poly.entity_id
_entity_poly.type
_entity_poly.pdbx_seq_one_letter_code
_entity_poly.pdbx_strand_id
1 'polypeptide(L)'
;MGVDIVSPPYAYLKKPPYGSKTDIEEVAGVGPDMIKAMAAHCGFEVSVVEAHWSDCWGNNEIGQGLLQGWYHGCMTYTHAAGVRNRYLEFTDSWALLNKPSGLIVKLENGVPKINGQSDMSGKTIVDVTGWAPTADTLYFVNNQCTDTKYSGFTVVQGDDIDVSGTYKGPNDRALRAVLEDKADAMWIYADQAANYHCAPGDTQDGWDCDLWAGFGTTFAYVQTGMFGWMNNGTTVAMARKGR
;
A
#
# COMPACT_ATOMS: atom_id res chain seq x y z
N MET A 1 13.97 3.11 15.92
CA MET A 1 12.92 2.63 15.02
C MET A 1 12.45 3.80 14.18
N GLY A 2 12.44 3.67 12.85
CA GLY A 2 11.89 4.67 11.96
C GLY A 2 10.40 4.45 11.71
N VAL A 3 9.62 5.52 11.58
CA VAL A 3 8.21 5.44 11.20
C VAL A 3 7.78 6.70 10.44
N ASP A 4 6.93 6.52 9.43
CA ASP A 4 6.31 7.64 8.73
C ASP A 4 5.13 8.17 9.54
N ILE A 5 5.18 9.45 9.90
CA ILE A 5 4.26 10.11 10.81
C ILE A 5 3.07 10.78 10.11
N VAL A 6 2.99 10.71 8.77
CA VAL A 6 1.83 11.27 8.04
C VAL A 6 0.68 10.28 7.86
N SER A 7 0.72 9.15 8.60
CA SER A 7 -0.23 8.05 8.47
C SER A 7 -1.04 7.77 9.74
N PRO A 8 -1.88 8.69 10.26
CA PRO A 8 -2.80 8.35 11.35
C PRO A 8 -3.74 7.17 10.98
N PRO A 9 -4.10 6.29 11.93
CA PRO A 9 -3.73 6.29 13.35
C PRO A 9 -2.40 5.58 13.64
N TYR A 10 -1.67 5.13 12.61
CA TYR A 10 -0.47 4.29 12.75
C TYR A 10 0.69 5.04 13.40
N ALA A 11 0.95 6.27 12.95
CA ALA A 11 1.89 7.19 13.59
C ALA A 11 1.55 8.65 13.25
N TYR A 12 1.86 9.56 14.18
CA TYR A 12 1.70 11.01 14.07
C TYR A 12 2.48 11.74 15.17
N LEU A 13 2.74 13.05 15.01
CA LEU A 13 3.20 13.87 16.13
C LEU A 13 2.08 14.05 17.13
N LYS A 14 2.37 13.82 18.42
CA LYS A 14 1.44 14.01 19.52
C LYS A 14 0.74 15.36 19.39
N LYS A 15 -0.57 15.34 19.67
CA LYS A 15 -1.44 16.53 19.60
C LYS A 15 -1.70 17.08 21.01
N PRO A 16 -2.08 18.37 21.14
CA PRO A 16 -2.39 18.96 22.43
C PRO A 16 -3.51 18.22 23.17
N PRO A 17 -3.58 18.32 24.52
CA PRO A 17 -2.73 19.14 25.38
C PRO A 17 -1.35 18.53 25.64
N TYR A 18 -0.33 19.39 25.74
CA TYR A 18 1.05 19.00 26.04
C TYR A 18 1.37 19.19 27.53
N GLY A 19 2.04 18.21 28.13
CA GLY A 19 2.53 18.30 29.50
C GLY A 19 3.91 18.95 29.61
N SER A 20 4.68 18.96 28.52
CA SER A 20 6.03 19.51 28.46
C SER A 20 6.40 20.00 27.05
N LYS A 21 7.54 20.68 26.89
CA LYS A 21 8.03 21.11 25.57
C LYS A 21 8.43 19.93 24.68
N THR A 22 8.93 18.83 25.26
CA THR A 22 9.37 17.67 24.48
C THR A 22 8.19 16.86 23.93
N ASP A 23 6.98 17.07 24.46
CA ASP A 23 5.77 16.42 23.98
C ASP A 23 5.44 16.77 22.52
N ILE A 24 5.85 17.94 22.02
CA ILE A 24 5.59 18.35 20.63
C ILE A 24 6.42 17.55 19.62
N GLU A 25 7.55 17.02 20.06
CA GLU A 25 8.48 16.19 19.27
C GLU A 25 8.15 14.70 19.43
N GLU A 26 7.18 14.36 20.29
CA GLU A 26 6.83 12.97 20.57
C GLU A 26 6.07 12.35 19.40
N VAL A 27 6.69 11.34 18.79
CA VAL A 27 6.00 10.44 17.85
C VAL A 27 5.08 9.50 18.64
N ALA A 28 3.79 9.53 18.30
CA ALA A 28 2.70 8.78 18.93
C ALA A 28 1.91 7.99 17.87
N GLY A 29 0.98 7.15 18.32
CA GLY A 29 0.14 6.32 17.46
C GLY A 29 0.37 4.83 17.70
N VAL A 30 -0.44 3.99 17.04
CA VAL A 30 -0.49 2.54 17.34
C VAL A 30 0.89 1.89 17.30
N GLY A 31 1.69 2.17 16.26
CA GLY A 31 3.04 1.63 16.13
C GLY A 31 3.96 2.08 17.28
N PRO A 32 4.24 3.39 17.39
CA PRO A 32 5.09 3.95 18.45
C PRO A 32 4.68 3.52 19.85
N ASP A 33 3.38 3.51 20.16
CA ASP A 33 2.88 3.15 21.48
C ASP A 33 3.11 1.66 21.79
N MET A 34 2.92 0.79 20.79
CA MET A 34 3.21 -0.64 20.94
C MET A 34 4.68 -0.93 21.21
N ILE A 35 5.62 -0.35 20.45
CA ILE A 35 7.04 -0.65 20.67
C ILE A 35 7.53 -0.08 22.00
N LYS A 36 7.03 1.09 22.42
CA LYS A 36 7.32 1.67 23.74
C LYS A 36 6.79 0.76 24.86
N ALA A 37 5.57 0.23 24.72
CA ALA A 37 5.01 -0.72 25.68
C ALA A 37 5.78 -2.04 25.73
N MET A 38 6.18 -2.58 24.57
CA MET A 38 7.05 -3.76 24.50
C MET A 38 8.41 -3.51 25.15
N ALA A 39 9.01 -2.35 24.90
CA ALA A 39 10.28 -1.93 25.49
C ALA A 39 10.22 -1.92 27.02
N ALA A 40 9.17 -1.30 27.56
CA ALA A 40 8.93 -1.28 29.00
C ALA A 40 8.67 -2.68 29.58
N HIS A 41 7.94 -3.54 28.87
CA HIS A 41 7.62 -4.88 29.33
C HIS A 41 8.82 -5.85 29.28
N CYS A 42 9.59 -5.80 28.20
CA CYS A 42 10.70 -6.72 27.94
C CYS A 42 12.06 -6.21 28.44
N GLY A 43 12.14 -4.97 28.94
CA GLY A 43 13.35 -4.39 29.52
C GLY A 43 14.41 -4.00 28.48
N PHE A 44 14.00 -3.40 27.37
CA PHE A 44 14.93 -2.81 26.38
C PHE A 44 14.65 -1.33 26.18
N GLU A 45 15.64 -0.60 25.66
CA GLU A 45 15.48 0.81 25.30
C GLU A 45 15.06 0.95 23.83
N VAL A 46 14.14 1.86 23.56
CA VAL A 46 13.71 2.18 22.20
C VAL A 46 13.64 3.68 21.99
N SER A 47 14.18 4.13 20.86
CA SER A 47 13.95 5.47 20.33
C SER A 47 13.13 5.34 19.05
N VAL A 48 12.05 6.12 18.96
CA VAL A 48 11.23 6.24 17.75
C VAL A 48 11.57 7.56 17.09
N VAL A 49 11.88 7.53 15.80
CA VAL A 49 12.22 8.70 15.00
C VAL A 49 11.32 8.76 13.78
N GLU A 50 11.04 9.99 13.33
CA GLU A 50 10.43 10.22 12.03
C GLU A 50 11.35 9.67 10.92
N ALA A 51 10.75 8.98 9.95
CA ALA A 51 11.42 8.49 8.75
C ALA A 51 10.48 8.65 7.55
N HIS A 52 11.04 8.94 6.37
CA HIS A 52 10.25 8.89 5.14
C HIS A 52 9.95 7.44 4.76
N TRP A 53 8.78 7.19 4.19
CA TRP A 53 8.41 5.86 3.68
C TRP A 53 9.50 5.25 2.79
N SER A 54 10.06 6.05 1.88
CA SER A 54 11.13 5.62 0.96
C SER A 54 12.45 5.25 1.65
N ASP A 55 12.71 5.75 2.86
CA ASP A 55 13.89 5.36 3.64
C ASP A 55 13.74 3.98 4.28
N CYS A 56 12.50 3.48 4.34
CA CYS A 56 12.17 2.13 4.79
C CYS A 56 11.98 1.17 3.61
N TRP A 57 11.20 1.55 2.60
CA TRP A 57 10.88 0.74 1.43
C TRP A 57 10.48 1.61 0.25
N GLY A 58 11.02 1.33 -0.93
CA GLY A 58 10.64 2.04 -2.16
C GLY A 58 11.21 1.37 -3.40
N ASN A 59 10.59 1.58 -4.56
CA ASN A 59 11.08 1.09 -5.86
C ASN A 59 11.44 -0.41 -5.88
N ASN A 60 10.66 -1.24 -5.18
CA ASN A 60 10.92 -2.69 -5.02
C ASN A 60 12.27 -3.04 -4.38
N GLU A 61 12.85 -2.13 -3.60
CA GLU A 61 14.10 -2.29 -2.89
C GLU A 61 14.02 -1.81 -1.44
N ILE A 62 14.98 -2.27 -0.63
CA ILE A 62 15.16 -1.78 0.74
C ILE A 62 15.54 -0.29 0.72
N GLY A 63 14.85 0.50 1.55
CA GLY A 63 15.14 1.94 1.66
C GLY A 63 16.51 2.21 2.31
N GLN A 64 17.10 3.38 2.01
CA GLN A 64 18.44 3.72 2.47
C GLN A 64 18.55 3.79 3.99
N GLY A 65 17.51 4.22 4.71
CA GLY A 65 17.53 4.27 6.17
C GLY A 65 17.72 2.90 6.82
N LEU A 66 17.07 1.85 6.31
CA LEU A 66 17.32 0.47 6.75
C LEU A 66 18.63 -0.09 6.21
N LEU A 67 18.97 0.21 4.96
CA LEU A 67 20.17 -0.32 4.33
C LEU A 67 21.45 0.20 5.01
N GLN A 68 21.50 1.50 5.31
CA GLN A 68 22.62 2.20 5.93
C GLN A 68 22.57 2.16 7.47
N GLY A 69 21.47 1.69 8.05
CA GLY A 69 21.33 1.55 9.50
C GLY A 69 21.14 2.87 10.25
N TRP A 70 20.45 3.84 9.66
CA TRP A 70 20.03 5.07 10.36
C TRP A 70 19.11 4.75 11.55
N TYR A 71 18.40 3.64 11.45
CA TYR A 71 17.62 3.02 12.53
C TYR A 71 17.63 1.49 12.35
N HIS A 72 17.43 0.76 13.45
CA HIS A 72 17.47 -0.71 13.44
C HIS A 72 16.30 -1.38 12.72
N GLY A 73 15.19 -0.68 12.53
CA GLY A 73 13.99 -1.20 11.90
C GLY A 73 12.98 -0.10 11.64
N CYS A 74 12.06 -0.39 10.72
CA CYS A 74 10.91 0.45 10.40
C CYS A 74 9.63 -0.19 10.90
N MET A 75 8.64 0.63 11.25
CA MET A 75 7.43 0.16 11.93
C MET A 75 6.21 0.20 11.03
N THR A 76 5.20 -0.61 11.35
CA THR A 76 3.86 -0.57 10.74
C THR A 76 3.81 -0.90 9.24
N TYR A 77 4.68 -1.79 8.77
CA TYR A 77 4.66 -2.30 7.40
C TYR A 77 3.92 -3.64 7.31
N THR A 78 3.11 -3.82 6.26
CA THR A 78 2.53 -5.12 5.92
C THR A 78 3.60 -6.09 5.47
N HIS A 79 3.54 -7.33 5.96
CA HIS A 79 4.41 -8.41 5.51
C HIS A 79 3.94 -8.97 4.16
N ALA A 80 4.26 -8.26 3.09
CA ALA A 80 3.97 -8.70 1.73
C ALA A 80 4.81 -9.94 1.36
N ALA A 81 4.24 -10.82 0.54
CA ALA A 81 4.98 -11.84 -0.17
C ALA A 81 5.97 -11.22 -1.17
N GLY A 82 6.85 -12.02 -1.75
CA GLY A 82 7.74 -11.55 -2.81
C GLY A 82 8.95 -10.75 -2.31
N VAL A 83 9.30 -9.69 -3.04
CA VAL A 83 10.62 -9.04 -3.02
C VAL A 83 11.08 -8.54 -1.64
N ARG A 84 10.17 -8.07 -0.77
CA ARG A 84 10.51 -7.62 0.59
C ARG A 84 11.28 -8.67 1.38
N ASN A 85 10.88 -9.94 1.24
CA ASN A 85 11.48 -11.08 1.92
C ASN A 85 12.90 -11.40 1.45
N ARG A 86 13.42 -10.75 0.39
CA ARG A 86 14.82 -10.89 -0.03
C ARG A 86 15.75 -10.03 0.84
N TYR A 87 15.29 -8.86 1.25
CA TYR A 87 16.10 -7.86 1.96
C TYR A 87 15.79 -7.77 3.46
N LEU A 88 14.55 -8.08 3.83
CA LEU A 88 14.00 -7.77 5.15
C LEU A 88 13.56 -9.02 5.90
N GLU A 89 13.62 -8.93 7.21
CA GLU A 89 12.92 -9.79 8.17
C GLU A 89 11.82 -8.99 8.87
N PHE A 90 10.81 -9.71 9.35
CA PHE A 90 9.58 -9.12 9.89
C PHE A 90 9.28 -9.75 11.25
N THR A 91 8.80 -8.94 12.19
CA THR A 91 8.20 -9.44 13.43
C THR A 91 6.82 -10.05 13.13
N ASP A 92 6.20 -10.63 14.16
CA ASP A 92 4.76 -10.92 14.12
C ASP A 92 3.92 -9.66 13.86
N SER A 93 2.70 -9.90 13.36
CA SER A 93 1.72 -8.87 13.08
C SER A 93 0.85 -8.57 14.30
N TRP A 94 0.47 -7.30 14.41
CA TRP A 94 -0.52 -6.86 15.38
C TRP A 94 -1.89 -6.64 14.74
N ALA A 95 -1.91 -6.46 13.42
CA ALA A 95 -3.13 -6.51 12.63
C ALA A 95 -3.29 -7.92 12.04
N LEU A 96 -4.54 -8.40 12.02
CA LEU A 96 -4.93 -9.52 11.16
C LEU A 96 -4.69 -9.16 9.68
N LEU A 97 -4.77 -10.15 8.80
CA LEU A 97 -4.85 -9.93 7.36
C LEU A 97 -6.09 -9.09 7.03
N ASN A 98 -5.91 -7.78 6.92
CA ASN A 98 -7.00 -6.80 6.85
C ASN A 98 -6.90 -5.85 5.64
N LYS A 99 -5.91 -6.07 4.76
CA LYS A 99 -5.71 -5.31 3.53
C LYS A 99 -5.89 -6.21 2.31
N PRO A 100 -7.13 -6.60 1.97
CA PRO A 100 -7.37 -7.34 0.73
C PRO A 100 -6.92 -6.51 -0.48
N SER A 101 -6.36 -7.18 -1.47
CA SER A 101 -6.11 -6.60 -2.78
C SER A 101 -7.32 -6.74 -3.69
N GLY A 102 -7.34 -5.95 -4.76
CA GLY A 102 -8.39 -5.91 -5.76
C GLY A 102 -7.84 -5.59 -7.16
N LEU A 103 -8.65 -5.92 -8.16
CA LEU A 103 -8.40 -5.59 -9.56
C LEU A 103 -9.47 -4.61 -10.03
N ILE A 104 -9.10 -3.36 -10.30
CA ILE A 104 -9.99 -2.34 -10.88
C ILE A 104 -9.97 -2.47 -12.39
N VAL A 105 -11.14 -2.41 -13.02
CA VAL A 105 -11.32 -2.42 -14.47
C VAL A 105 -12.25 -1.29 -14.89
N LYS A 106 -12.10 -0.84 -16.14
CA LYS A 106 -13.03 0.12 -16.78
C LYS A 106 -14.43 -0.49 -16.91
N LEU A 107 -15.44 0.33 -16.70
CA LEU A 107 -16.84 0.03 -17.01
C LEU A 107 -17.20 0.61 -18.38
N GLU A 108 -17.82 -0.20 -19.22
CA GLU A 108 -18.43 0.22 -20.48
C GLU A 108 -19.94 0.03 -20.36
N ASN A 109 -20.69 1.14 -20.38
CA ASN A 109 -22.15 1.13 -20.16
C ASN A 109 -22.57 0.42 -18.86
N GLY A 110 -21.80 0.62 -17.78
CA GLY A 110 -22.04 0.00 -16.48
C GLY A 110 -21.61 -1.47 -16.38
N VAL A 111 -21.03 -2.05 -17.43
CA VAL A 111 -20.54 -3.44 -17.45
C VAL A 111 -19.01 -3.45 -17.39
N PRO A 112 -18.39 -4.26 -16.51
CA PRO A 112 -16.94 -4.44 -16.50
C PRO A 112 -16.42 -4.91 -17.85
N LYS A 113 -15.46 -4.17 -18.42
CA LYS A 113 -14.79 -4.53 -19.69
C LYS A 113 -14.09 -5.89 -19.61
N ILE A 114 -13.63 -6.25 -18.41
CA ILE A 114 -13.14 -7.59 -18.07
C ILE A 114 -14.04 -8.13 -16.98
N ASN A 115 -14.51 -9.37 -17.14
CA ASN A 115 -15.38 -10.02 -16.18
C ASN A 115 -14.59 -10.74 -15.06
N GLY A 116 -15.27 -11.06 -13.96
CA GLY A 116 -14.64 -11.69 -12.79
C GLY A 116 -14.10 -13.10 -13.03
N GLN A 117 -14.56 -13.82 -14.06
CA GLN A 117 -14.08 -15.16 -14.39
C GLN A 117 -12.82 -15.14 -15.28
N SER A 118 -12.39 -13.97 -15.76
CA SER A 118 -11.15 -13.82 -16.52
C SER A 118 -9.94 -14.34 -15.73
N ASP A 119 -9.10 -15.13 -16.38
CA ASP A 119 -7.81 -15.60 -15.85
C ASP A 119 -6.67 -14.58 -16.05
N MET A 120 -7.00 -13.42 -16.63
CA MET A 120 -6.09 -12.32 -16.98
C MET A 120 -4.99 -12.70 -17.97
N SER A 121 -5.07 -13.86 -18.63
CA SER A 121 -4.09 -14.28 -19.62
C SER A 121 -4.05 -13.33 -20.81
N GLY A 122 -2.84 -12.92 -21.20
CA GLY A 122 -2.59 -11.96 -22.28
C GLY A 122 -2.97 -10.50 -21.95
N LYS A 123 -3.33 -10.19 -20.70
CA LYS A 123 -3.71 -8.84 -20.26
C LYS A 123 -2.53 -8.04 -19.73
N THR A 124 -2.61 -6.73 -19.88
CA THR A 124 -1.67 -5.77 -19.28
C THR A 124 -2.27 -5.19 -18.01
N ILE A 125 -1.62 -5.41 -16.88
CA ILE A 125 -2.08 -4.97 -15.56
C ILE A 125 -1.16 -3.86 -15.08
N VAL A 126 -1.72 -2.72 -14.68
CA VAL A 126 -0.94 -1.61 -14.13
C VAL A 126 -0.84 -1.73 -12.61
N ASP A 127 0.38 -1.61 -12.10
CA ASP A 127 0.73 -1.57 -10.67
C ASP A 127 0.88 -0.11 -10.20
N VAL A 128 0.59 0.16 -8.93
CA VAL A 128 0.76 1.49 -8.34
C VAL A 128 2.19 1.63 -7.81
N THR A 129 3.03 2.39 -8.52
CA THR A 129 4.45 2.54 -8.15
C THR A 129 4.65 2.92 -6.69
N GLY A 130 5.48 2.15 -5.97
CA GLY A 130 5.88 2.44 -4.58
C GLY A 130 4.86 2.03 -3.51
N TRP A 131 3.67 1.59 -3.91
CA TRP A 131 2.61 1.15 -3.00
C TRP A 131 2.46 -0.36 -3.02
N ALA A 132 1.90 -0.90 -1.94
CA ALA A 132 1.48 -2.30 -1.90
C ALA A 132 -0.02 -2.41 -2.27
N PRO A 133 -0.47 -3.55 -2.82
CA PRO A 133 0.34 -4.70 -3.21
C PRO A 133 1.26 -4.36 -4.40
N THR A 134 2.44 -5.00 -4.50
CA THR A 134 3.42 -4.74 -5.58
C THR A 134 3.22 -5.69 -6.76
N ALA A 135 3.70 -5.31 -7.94
CA ALA A 135 3.59 -6.08 -9.19
C ALA A 135 3.90 -7.59 -9.08
N ASP A 136 4.94 -7.97 -8.34
CA ASP A 136 5.36 -9.36 -8.17
C ASP A 136 4.37 -10.20 -7.35
N THR A 137 3.49 -9.56 -6.58
CA THR A 137 2.61 -10.25 -5.64
C THR A 137 1.32 -10.76 -6.26
N LEU A 138 0.93 -10.27 -7.43
CA LEU A 138 -0.25 -10.74 -8.16
C LEU A 138 -0.14 -12.23 -8.55
N TYR A 139 1.08 -12.75 -8.73
CA TYR A 139 1.33 -14.16 -8.99
C TYR A 139 0.97 -15.09 -7.81
N PHE A 140 0.70 -14.55 -6.63
CA PHE A 140 0.39 -15.32 -5.42
C PHE A 140 -1.09 -15.35 -5.08
N VAL A 141 -1.95 -14.67 -5.85
CA VAL A 141 -3.40 -14.67 -5.59
C VAL A 141 -4.17 -15.51 -6.59
N ASN A 142 -5.29 -16.07 -6.13
CA ASN A 142 -6.25 -16.79 -6.95
C ASN A 142 -7.37 -15.86 -7.39
N ASN A 143 -7.88 -16.10 -8.60
CA ASN A 143 -9.19 -15.63 -9.00
C ASN A 143 -10.26 -16.21 -8.05
N GLN A 144 -11.03 -15.35 -7.38
CA GLN A 144 -11.99 -15.79 -6.36
C GLN A 144 -13.21 -16.52 -6.94
N CYS A 145 -13.49 -16.38 -8.24
CA CYS A 145 -14.60 -17.06 -8.90
C CYS A 145 -14.22 -18.47 -9.36
N THR A 146 -12.96 -18.70 -9.73
CA THR A 146 -12.50 -19.97 -10.32
C THR A 146 -11.55 -20.76 -9.41
N ASP A 147 -11.05 -20.13 -8.34
CA ASP A 147 -10.02 -20.65 -7.43
C ASP A 147 -8.73 -21.09 -8.15
N THR A 148 -8.39 -20.41 -9.24
CA THR A 148 -7.16 -20.63 -10.00
C THR A 148 -6.24 -19.44 -9.89
N LYS A 149 -4.92 -19.69 -9.81
CA LYS A 149 -3.91 -18.63 -9.83
C LYS A 149 -3.97 -17.86 -11.15
N TYR A 150 -3.82 -16.54 -11.06
CA TYR A 150 -3.59 -15.73 -12.25
C TYR A 150 -2.25 -16.09 -12.90
N SER A 151 -2.20 -16.09 -14.22
CA SER A 151 -0.96 -16.31 -14.98
C SER A 151 -1.07 -15.75 -16.39
N GLY A 152 0.04 -15.65 -17.11
CA GLY A 152 0.05 -15.22 -18.52
C GLY A 152 -0.23 -13.72 -18.75
N PHE A 153 -0.32 -12.92 -17.69
CA PHE A 153 -0.44 -11.46 -17.76
C PHE A 153 0.93 -10.77 -17.82
N THR A 154 0.94 -9.50 -18.21
CA THR A 154 2.09 -8.60 -18.08
C THR A 154 1.76 -7.53 -17.05
N VAL A 155 2.69 -7.23 -16.14
CA VAL A 155 2.52 -6.10 -15.20
C VAL A 155 3.45 -4.96 -15.60
N VAL A 156 2.91 -3.75 -15.63
CA VAL A 156 3.63 -2.50 -15.93
C VAL A 156 3.50 -1.55 -14.75
N GLN A 157 4.53 -0.75 -14.46
CA GLN A 157 4.43 0.28 -13.43
C GLN A 157 3.63 1.46 -13.98
N GLY A 158 2.79 2.06 -13.15
CA GLY A 158 2.05 3.27 -13.53
C GLY A 158 2.99 4.38 -14.02
N ASP A 159 4.20 4.46 -13.47
CA ASP A 159 5.18 5.48 -13.86
C ASP A 159 5.79 5.32 -15.26
N ASP A 160 5.66 4.13 -15.85
CA ASP A 160 6.17 3.83 -17.19
C ASP A 160 5.10 4.08 -18.27
N ILE A 161 3.87 4.40 -17.87
CA ILE A 161 2.75 4.66 -18.79
C ILE A 161 2.55 6.16 -18.93
N ASP A 162 2.67 6.66 -20.15
CA ASP A 162 2.25 8.02 -20.50
C ASP A 162 0.72 8.08 -20.44
N VAL A 163 0.14 8.95 -19.60
CA VAL A 163 -1.31 9.16 -19.46
C VAL A 163 -1.63 10.63 -19.68
N SER A 164 -2.82 10.91 -20.22
CA SER A 164 -3.23 12.27 -20.53
C SER A 164 -3.81 13.00 -19.32
N GLY A 165 -3.74 14.33 -19.36
CA GLY A 165 -4.35 15.20 -18.35
C GLY A 165 -3.54 15.33 -17.06
N THR A 166 -4.19 15.88 -16.03
CA THR A 166 -3.59 16.10 -14.71
C THR A 166 -3.85 14.89 -13.81
N TYR A 167 -2.85 14.53 -13.02
CA TYR A 167 -2.93 13.54 -11.94
C TYR A 167 -2.16 14.07 -10.73
N LYS A 168 -2.55 13.69 -9.52
CA LYS A 168 -1.94 14.20 -8.27
C LYS A 168 -1.08 13.17 -7.56
N GLY A 169 -1.11 11.91 -7.99
CA GLY A 169 -0.32 10.85 -7.39
C GLY A 169 -0.28 9.57 -8.22
N PRO A 170 0.47 8.54 -7.76
CA PRO A 170 0.67 7.29 -8.50
C PRO A 170 -0.63 6.50 -8.67
N ASN A 171 -1.55 6.55 -7.69
CA ASN A 171 -2.86 5.91 -7.77
C ASN A 171 -3.71 6.50 -8.91
N ASP A 172 -3.75 7.83 -9.05
CA ASP A 172 -4.46 8.51 -10.15
C ASP A 172 -3.90 8.10 -11.51
N ARG A 173 -2.56 8.08 -11.62
CA ARG A 173 -1.86 7.74 -12.86
C ARG A 173 -2.20 6.32 -13.32
N ALA A 174 -2.14 5.35 -12.42
CA ALA A 174 -2.49 3.97 -12.71
C ALA A 174 -3.99 3.79 -13.04
N LEU A 175 -4.90 4.49 -12.34
CA LEU A 175 -6.32 4.47 -12.68
C LEU A 175 -6.58 5.06 -14.08
N ARG A 176 -5.93 6.18 -14.42
CA ARG A 176 -6.02 6.77 -15.78
C ARG A 176 -5.53 5.82 -16.85
N ALA A 177 -4.46 5.06 -16.61
CA ALA A 177 -3.99 4.06 -17.57
C ALA A 177 -5.08 3.02 -17.91
N VAL A 178 -5.90 2.61 -16.94
CA VAL A 178 -7.06 1.74 -17.18
C VAL A 178 -8.17 2.46 -17.94
N LEU A 179 -8.51 3.69 -17.55
CA LEU A 179 -9.60 4.45 -18.20
C LEU A 179 -9.28 4.84 -19.65
N GLU A 180 -8.00 5.06 -19.96
CA GLU A 180 -7.47 5.38 -21.30
C GLU A 180 -7.16 4.13 -22.15
N ASP A 181 -7.52 2.93 -21.68
CA ASP A 181 -7.27 1.66 -22.37
C ASP A 181 -5.78 1.35 -22.64
N LYS A 182 -4.88 1.94 -21.84
CA LYS A 182 -3.42 1.66 -21.86
C LYS A 182 -3.03 0.49 -20.96
N ALA A 183 -3.90 0.16 -20.01
CA ALA A 183 -3.87 -1.07 -19.24
C ALA A 183 -5.28 -1.68 -19.19
N ASP A 184 -5.36 -3.00 -19.07
CA ASP A 184 -6.60 -3.76 -18.99
C ASP A 184 -7.22 -3.72 -17.58
N ALA A 185 -6.38 -3.71 -16.55
CA ALA A 185 -6.77 -3.68 -15.15
C ALA A 185 -5.71 -2.99 -14.29
N MET A 186 -6.10 -2.53 -13.10
CA MET A 186 -5.22 -1.93 -12.10
C MET A 186 -5.16 -2.82 -10.86
N TRP A 187 -3.94 -3.10 -10.38
CA TRP A 187 -3.66 -3.87 -9.18
C TRP A 187 -3.46 -2.94 -7.97
N ILE A 188 -4.27 -3.09 -6.92
CA ILE A 188 -4.38 -2.12 -5.83
C ILE A 188 -5.02 -2.73 -4.57
N TYR A 189 -5.01 -2.04 -3.43
CA TYR A 189 -5.85 -2.41 -2.28
C TYR A 189 -7.34 -2.28 -2.60
N ALA A 190 -8.15 -3.23 -2.13
CA ALA A 190 -9.58 -3.29 -2.42
C ALA A 190 -10.42 -2.20 -1.71
N ASP A 191 -9.86 -1.48 -0.75
CA ASP A 191 -10.49 -0.34 -0.09
C ASP A 191 -10.08 1.01 -0.71
N GLN A 192 -9.10 1.03 -1.62
CA GLN A 192 -8.48 2.28 -2.07
C GLN A 192 -9.45 3.22 -2.78
N ALA A 193 -10.28 2.70 -3.70
CA ALA A 193 -11.30 3.50 -4.37
C ALA A 193 -12.31 4.15 -3.41
N ALA A 194 -12.64 3.46 -2.31
CA ALA A 194 -13.53 4.02 -1.28
C ALA A 194 -12.80 5.07 -0.43
N ASN A 195 -11.53 4.82 -0.09
CA ASN A 195 -10.69 5.76 0.68
C ASN A 195 -10.42 7.07 -0.10
N TYR A 196 -10.42 7.01 -1.44
CA TYR A 196 -10.14 8.15 -2.30
C TYR A 196 -11.42 8.89 -2.73
N HIS A 197 -12.57 8.46 -2.23
CA HIS A 197 -13.82 9.19 -2.42
C HIS A 197 -13.79 10.50 -1.63
N CYS A 198 -14.07 11.60 -2.30
CA CYS A 198 -14.18 12.93 -1.70
C CYS A 198 -15.64 13.35 -1.56
N ALA A 199 -15.95 14.21 -0.59
CA ALA A 199 -17.27 14.84 -0.58
C ALA A 199 -17.39 15.81 -1.78
N PRO A 200 -18.61 16.07 -2.30
CA PRO A 200 -18.79 16.99 -3.41
C PRO A 200 -18.21 18.38 -3.12
N GLY A 201 -17.30 18.85 -3.97
CA GLY A 201 -16.62 20.14 -3.85
C GLY A 201 -15.32 20.12 -3.04
N ASP A 202 -14.95 18.99 -2.44
CA ASP A 202 -13.66 18.84 -1.77
C ASP A 202 -12.53 18.70 -2.78
N THR A 203 -11.34 19.14 -2.37
CA THR A 203 -10.09 18.89 -3.08
C THR A 203 -9.07 18.29 -2.12
N GLN A 204 -8.23 17.40 -2.64
CA GLN A 204 -7.21 16.70 -1.86
C GLN A 204 -5.85 16.86 -2.51
N ASP A 205 -4.83 16.98 -1.67
CA ASP A 205 -3.43 16.98 -2.08
C ASP A 205 -2.97 15.52 -2.14
N GLY A 206 -2.74 15.01 -3.35
CA GLY A 206 -2.24 13.65 -3.59
C GLY A 206 -3.16 12.74 -4.41
N TRP A 207 -4.45 13.06 -4.54
CA TRP A 207 -5.35 12.34 -5.46
C TRP A 207 -6.46 13.21 -6.06
N ASP A 208 -6.91 12.81 -7.25
CA ASP A 208 -7.91 13.51 -8.07
C ASP A 208 -9.33 13.07 -7.69
N CYS A 209 -10.01 13.88 -6.85
CA CYS A 209 -11.38 13.60 -6.39
C CYS A 209 -12.38 13.32 -7.53
N ASP A 210 -12.28 14.04 -8.65
CA ASP A 210 -13.20 13.89 -9.78
C ASP A 210 -12.98 12.56 -10.50
N LEU A 211 -11.71 12.14 -10.61
CA LEU A 211 -11.35 10.83 -11.15
C LEU A 211 -11.94 9.71 -10.30
N TRP A 212 -11.77 9.76 -8.97
CA TRP A 212 -12.21 8.71 -8.05
C TRP A 212 -13.72 8.70 -7.78
N ALA A 213 -14.42 9.82 -8.00
CA ALA A 213 -15.88 9.87 -8.01
C ALA A 213 -16.51 8.95 -9.09
N GLY A 214 -15.73 8.55 -10.09
CA GLY A 214 -16.12 7.57 -11.10
C GLY A 214 -16.30 6.13 -10.60
N PHE A 215 -15.98 5.82 -9.34
CA PHE A 215 -16.14 4.47 -8.80
C PHE A 215 -17.60 4.01 -8.85
N GLY A 216 -17.83 2.82 -9.42
CA GLY A 216 -19.15 2.23 -9.63
C GLY A 216 -19.88 2.71 -10.90
N THR A 217 -19.34 3.69 -11.63
CA THR A 217 -19.95 4.23 -12.86
C THR A 217 -19.02 4.18 -14.07
N THR A 218 -17.74 4.48 -13.87
CA THR A 218 -16.71 4.49 -14.93
C THR A 218 -15.65 3.39 -14.73
N PHE A 219 -15.47 2.93 -13.50
CA PHE A 219 -14.63 1.78 -13.17
C PHE A 219 -15.20 1.07 -11.94
N ALA A 220 -14.84 -0.18 -11.76
CA ALA A 220 -15.18 -0.94 -10.56
C ALA A 220 -14.13 -2.02 -10.29
N TYR A 221 -14.13 -2.55 -9.07
CA TYR A 221 -13.43 -3.78 -8.79
C TYR A 221 -14.13 -4.94 -9.49
N VAL A 222 -13.38 -5.69 -10.30
CA VAL A 222 -13.86 -6.96 -10.84
C VAL A 222 -13.63 -8.11 -9.85
N GLN A 223 -12.64 -7.95 -8.97
CA GLN A 223 -12.25 -8.90 -7.94
C GLN A 223 -11.77 -8.13 -6.70
N THR A 224 -12.12 -8.61 -5.52
CA THR A 224 -11.66 -8.11 -4.21
C THR A 224 -11.44 -9.30 -3.27
N GLY A 225 -10.98 -9.06 -2.04
CA GLY A 225 -10.83 -10.13 -1.04
C GLY A 225 -9.62 -11.04 -1.26
N MET A 226 -8.67 -10.63 -2.10
CA MET A 226 -7.48 -11.42 -2.39
C MET A 226 -6.39 -11.14 -1.35
N PHE A 227 -6.06 -12.15 -0.54
CA PHE A 227 -5.08 -12.05 0.56
C PHE A 227 -3.74 -12.74 0.27
N GLY A 228 -3.64 -13.56 -0.79
CA GLY A 228 -2.44 -14.34 -1.11
C GLY A 228 -1.17 -13.52 -1.38
N TRP A 229 -1.30 -12.19 -1.56
CA TRP A 229 -0.18 -11.27 -1.68
C TRP A 229 0.52 -10.98 -0.35
N MET A 230 -0.07 -11.36 0.80
CA MET A 230 0.48 -11.18 2.14
C MET A 230 0.94 -12.51 2.75
N ASN A 231 2.12 -12.50 3.37
CA ASN A 231 2.51 -13.54 4.32
C ASN A 231 1.87 -13.31 5.70
N ASN A 232 1.73 -12.04 6.10
CA ASN A 232 1.11 -11.64 7.35
C ASN A 232 0.55 -10.20 7.28
N GLY A 233 -0.19 -9.77 8.31
CA GLY A 233 -0.76 -8.42 8.41
C GLY A 233 0.29 -7.34 8.68
N THR A 234 -0.15 -6.19 9.19
CA THR A 234 0.76 -5.11 9.61
C THR A 234 1.60 -5.53 10.80
N THR A 235 2.92 -5.48 10.62
CA THR A 235 3.93 -5.92 11.60
C THR A 235 4.30 -4.82 12.59
N VAL A 236 4.81 -5.22 13.76
CA VAL A 236 5.40 -4.27 14.72
C VAL A 236 6.62 -3.60 14.08
N ALA A 237 7.49 -4.42 13.49
CA ALA A 237 8.69 -3.96 12.82
C ALA A 237 9.07 -4.83 11.61
N MET A 238 9.72 -4.18 10.65
CA MET A 238 10.56 -4.81 9.65
C MET A 238 11.99 -4.30 9.81
N ALA A 239 12.96 -5.18 9.62
CA ALA A 239 14.38 -4.86 9.74
C ALA A 239 15.15 -5.43 8.56
N ARG A 240 16.33 -4.85 8.28
CA ARG A 240 17.27 -5.46 7.33
C ARG A 240 17.69 -6.83 7.88
N LYS A 241 17.66 -7.87 7.04
CA LYS A 241 18.15 -9.19 7.45
C LYS A 241 19.57 -9.10 8.00
N GLY A 242 19.79 -9.68 9.17
CA GLY A 242 21.11 -9.94 9.70
C GLY A 242 21.94 -10.83 8.75
N ARG A 243 23.27 -10.64 8.78
CA ARG A 243 24.21 -11.67 8.30
C ARG A 243 24.57 -12.59 9.46
#